data_AF-A0A388LSL3-F1
#
_entry.id   AF-A0A388LSL3-F1
#
_cell.length_a   1.000
_cell.length_b   1.000
_cell.length_c   1.000
_cell.angle_alpha   90.00
_cell.angle_beta   90.00
_cell.angle_gamma   90.00
#
_symmetry.space_group_name_H-M   'P 1'
#
loop_
_entity.id
_entity.type
_entity.pdbx_description
1 polymer ?
#
loop_
_entity_poly.entity_id
_entity_poly.type
_entity_poly.pdbx_seq_one_letter_code
_entity_poly.pdbx_strand_id
1 'polypeptide(L)'
;MPLWSRIDSDRDDGGPQCGGDCGESELRAKVAELSLGIATIKEHFDEVRAKKEEKARKKWEKEKLKEEAKRREEEEEQQRAEEEARRAAKKKKKDEKAKKENVARAEMKKEVTLHAARMICEIKDEWLQQWKATALPETAGEIKDVKGKKVVKVISVEDEGSDYNTEGSETSVTQELSEKTGRLCLSEKRKREEDVKMEDSPPMELPAKRTLGRLGLKPDIPNTRLLRSKSKAKGQRLVIPAKIRTPVKTPLSKMNKSKKTPPTGRLTSASKALARLRFCDAVIKEIKDCNAEELQRMYREEGLHYDGKLDAIFCLSEHRAQRHFGRDGEVKAIDVPPIDLGSTEVEESVGTEG
;
A
#
# COMPACT_ATOMS: atom_id res chain seq x y z
N MET A 1 50.68 31.61 19.97
CA MET A 1 50.64 32.71 20.95
C MET A 1 51.36 32.26 22.22
N PRO A 2 52.11 33.15 22.89
CA PRO A 2 53.57 33.10 22.85
C PRO A 2 54.24 32.83 24.20
N LEU A 3 55.56 32.62 24.14
CA LEU A 3 56.59 32.95 25.12
C LEU A 3 56.30 32.65 26.60
N TRP A 4 56.81 31.52 27.08
CA TRP A 4 57.32 31.47 28.45
C TRP A 4 58.80 31.11 28.41
N SER A 5 59.58 32.11 28.81
CA SER A 5 61.02 32.19 28.76
C SER A 5 61.68 31.08 29.58
N ARG A 6 62.64 30.42 28.95
CA ARG A 6 63.66 29.59 29.56
C ARG A 6 64.58 30.53 30.36
N ILE A 7 64.45 30.53 31.68
CA ILE A 7 65.37 31.18 32.61
C ILE A 7 66.29 30.06 33.10
N ASP A 8 67.44 29.94 32.46
CA ASP A 8 68.60 29.23 32.99
C ASP A 8 69.24 30.16 34.05
N SER A 9 69.06 29.80 35.33
CA SER A 9 69.77 30.42 36.45
C SER A 9 70.66 29.36 37.08
N ASP A 10 71.84 29.18 36.51
CA ASP A 10 72.97 28.50 37.15
C ASP A 10 73.55 29.40 38.25
N ARG A 11 73.28 29.05 39.50
CA ARG A 11 74.06 29.50 40.67
C ARG A 11 74.39 28.28 41.52
N ASP A 12 75.54 27.69 41.20
CA ASP A 12 76.27 26.77 42.07
C ASP A 12 77.00 27.58 43.14
N ASP A 13 76.36 27.80 44.29
CA ASP A 13 77.02 28.21 45.54
C ASP A 13 77.23 26.97 46.41
N GLY A 14 78.33 26.26 46.12
CA GLY A 14 78.83 25.14 46.91
C GLY A 14 79.40 25.60 48.25
N GLY A 15 78.54 25.77 49.25
CA GLY A 15 78.92 25.93 50.65
C GLY A 15 78.97 24.57 51.37
N PRO A 16 80.07 24.18 52.02
CA PRO A 16 80.13 22.95 52.81
C PRO A 16 79.32 23.14 54.10
N GLN A 17 78.14 22.54 54.16
CA GLN A 17 77.33 22.47 55.39
C GLN A 17 77.98 21.49 56.37
N CYS A 18 78.54 22.06 57.42
CA CYS A 18 79.04 21.35 58.58
C CYS A 18 77.93 20.54 59.25
N GLY A 19 78.26 19.30 59.59
CA GLY A 19 77.33 18.31 60.12
C GLY A 19 76.72 18.69 61.46
N GLY A 20 75.43 18.39 61.58
CA GLY A 20 74.67 18.55 62.80
C GLY A 20 73.21 18.23 62.57
N ASP A 21 72.89 17.09 61.95
CA ASP A 21 71.50 16.78 61.65
C ASP A 21 71.16 15.27 61.60
N CYS A 22 71.38 14.57 62.70
CA CYS A 22 70.85 13.21 62.87
C CYS A 22 69.38 13.18 63.33
N GLY A 23 68.80 14.32 63.71
CA GLY A 23 67.43 14.38 64.26
C GLY A 23 66.35 14.76 63.24
N GLU A 24 66.66 15.60 62.26
CA GLU A 24 65.68 16.04 61.27
C GLU A 24 65.40 14.95 60.22
N SER A 25 66.34 14.03 59.99
CA SER A 25 66.13 12.87 59.11
C SER A 25 64.98 11.97 59.55
N GLU A 26 64.81 11.75 60.85
CA GLU A 26 63.70 10.94 61.39
C GLU A 26 62.35 11.66 61.25
N LEU A 27 62.32 12.98 61.47
CA LEU A 27 61.11 13.78 61.28
C LEU A 27 60.71 13.82 59.81
N ARG A 28 61.67 13.99 58.89
CA ARG A 28 61.43 13.96 57.45
C ARG A 28 60.89 12.59 56.98
N ALA A 29 61.39 11.49 57.54
CA ALA A 29 60.87 10.15 57.26
C ALA A 29 59.40 9.98 57.68
N LYS A 30 59.04 10.41 58.90
CA LYS A 30 57.64 10.38 59.39
C LYS A 30 56.70 11.25 58.55
N VAL A 31 57.16 12.42 58.10
CA VAL A 31 56.39 13.30 57.19
C VAL A 31 56.18 12.64 55.82
N ALA A 32 57.18 11.93 55.30
CA ALA A 32 57.06 11.18 54.05
C ALA A 32 56.03 10.03 54.17
N GLU A 33 56.04 9.28 55.28
CA GLU A 33 55.05 8.22 55.54
C GLU A 33 53.62 8.77 55.62
N LEU A 34 53.41 9.89 56.33
CA LEU A 34 52.11 10.55 56.39
C LEU A 34 51.65 11.07 55.02
N SER A 35 52.58 11.61 54.23
CA SER A 35 52.29 12.09 52.86
C SER A 35 51.87 10.94 51.95
N LEU A 36 52.52 9.77 52.07
CA LEU A 36 52.16 8.55 51.34
C LEU A 36 50.78 8.03 51.75
N GLY A 37 50.47 8.06 53.05
CA GLY A 37 49.14 7.69 53.58
C GLY A 37 48.04 8.60 53.04
N ILE A 38 48.26 9.92 53.03
CA ILE A 38 47.31 10.90 52.48
C ILE A 38 47.11 10.70 50.98
N ALA A 39 48.18 10.42 50.23
CA ALA A 39 48.09 10.14 48.80
C ALA A 39 47.23 8.89 48.51
N THR A 40 47.47 7.81 49.24
CA THR A 40 46.68 6.56 49.14
C THR A 40 45.20 6.79 49.46
N ILE A 41 44.88 7.55 50.52
CA ILE A 41 43.49 7.88 50.87
C ILE A 41 42.83 8.71 49.77
N LYS A 42 43.54 9.70 49.22
CA LYS A 42 43.05 10.56 48.14
C LYS A 42 42.74 9.76 46.87
N GLU A 43 43.62 8.85 46.48
CA GLU A 43 43.43 7.98 45.32
C GLU A 43 42.16 7.12 45.48
N HIS A 44 41.93 6.54 46.67
CA HIS A 44 40.71 5.79 46.94
C HIS A 44 39.44 6.65 46.82
N PHE A 45 39.46 7.91 47.28
CA PHE A 45 38.32 8.83 47.11
C PHE A 45 38.06 9.19 45.64
N ASP A 46 39.12 9.39 44.87
CA ASP A 46 39.02 9.70 43.45
C ASP A 46 38.50 8.49 42.65
N GLU A 47 38.94 7.27 42.98
CA GLU A 47 38.37 6.05 42.44
C GLU A 47 36.87 5.89 42.76
N VAL A 48 36.47 6.14 44.01
CA VAL A 48 35.06 6.05 44.42
C VAL A 48 34.22 7.09 43.69
N ARG A 49 34.73 8.32 43.50
CA ARG A 49 34.07 9.33 42.68
C ARG A 49 33.95 8.91 41.21
N ALA A 50 35.03 8.44 40.60
CA ALA A 50 35.04 7.98 39.22
C ALA A 50 34.02 6.85 39.00
N LYS A 51 33.98 5.84 39.89
CA LYS A 51 33.00 4.75 39.86
C LYS A 51 31.55 5.24 40.00
N LYS A 52 31.31 6.32 40.77
CA LYS A 52 29.98 6.92 40.92
C LYS A 52 29.56 7.70 39.67
N GLU A 53 30.48 8.45 39.07
CA GLU A 53 30.23 9.22 37.84
C GLU A 53 30.02 8.32 36.62
N GLU A 54 30.78 7.24 36.48
CA GLU A 54 30.59 6.26 35.40
C GLU A 54 29.21 5.59 35.50
N LYS A 55 28.78 5.21 36.71
CA LYS A 55 27.44 4.67 36.96
C LYS A 55 26.35 5.69 36.63
N ALA A 56 26.58 6.98 36.89
CA ALA A 56 25.62 8.04 36.53
C ALA A 56 25.53 8.23 35.01
N ARG A 57 26.68 8.28 34.31
CA ARG A 57 26.73 8.38 32.84
C ARG A 57 26.03 7.19 32.17
N LYS A 58 26.32 5.97 32.61
CA LYS A 58 25.70 4.75 32.08
C LYS A 58 24.18 4.71 32.31
N LYS A 59 23.68 5.27 33.42
CA LYS A 59 22.23 5.39 33.66
C LYS A 59 21.59 6.38 32.69
N TRP A 60 22.21 7.54 32.49
CA TRP A 60 21.74 8.58 31.56
C TRP A 60 21.71 8.10 30.10
N GLU A 61 22.76 7.40 29.64
CA GLU A 61 22.78 6.83 28.29
C GLU A 61 21.70 5.77 28.08
N LYS A 62 21.49 4.90 29.09
CA LYS A 62 20.44 3.88 29.05
C LYS A 62 19.04 4.51 29.01
N GLU A 63 18.84 5.63 29.66
CA GLU A 63 17.57 6.37 29.64
C GLU A 63 17.33 7.03 28.28
N LYS A 64 18.33 7.74 27.73
CA LYS A 64 18.27 8.31 26.38
C LYS A 64 17.97 7.26 25.32
N LEU A 65 18.60 6.09 25.39
CA LEU A 65 18.36 5.00 24.44
C LEU A 65 16.94 4.43 24.55
N LYS A 66 16.36 4.38 25.76
CA LYS A 66 14.97 3.97 25.95
C LYS A 66 13.98 5.02 25.42
N GLU A 67 14.27 6.29 25.60
CA GLU A 67 13.45 7.39 25.07
C GLU A 67 13.47 7.42 23.55
N GLU A 68 14.65 7.28 22.93
CA GLU A 68 14.77 7.20 21.47
C GLU A 68 14.04 5.97 20.90
N ALA A 69 14.12 4.81 21.59
CA ALA A 69 13.39 3.62 21.19
C ALA A 69 11.86 3.82 21.24
N LYS A 70 11.35 4.51 22.27
CA LYS A 70 9.91 4.86 22.35
C LYS A 70 9.51 5.81 21.23
N ARG A 71 10.33 6.83 20.93
CA ARG A 71 10.04 7.76 19.84
C ARG A 71 9.95 7.06 18.49
N ARG A 72 10.83 6.09 18.22
CA ARG A 72 10.78 5.27 17.00
C ARG A 72 9.54 4.38 16.94
N GLU A 73 9.09 3.83 18.06
CA GLU A 73 7.88 3.01 18.14
C GLU A 73 6.62 3.84 17.86
N GLU A 74 6.53 5.05 18.42
CA GLU A 74 5.44 6.00 18.16
C GLU A 74 5.41 6.45 16.70
N GLU A 75 6.56 6.74 16.10
CA GLU A 75 6.67 7.07 14.67
C GLU A 75 6.20 5.90 13.77
N GLU A 76 6.54 4.65 14.12
CA GLU A 76 6.08 3.46 13.38
C GLU A 76 4.58 3.20 13.56
N GLU A 77 4.02 3.47 14.74
CA GLU A 77 2.59 3.35 15.00
C GLU A 77 1.79 4.39 14.22
N GLN A 78 2.26 5.64 14.15
CA GLN A 78 1.65 6.69 13.33
C GLN A 78 1.64 6.31 11.85
N GLN A 79 2.74 5.76 11.32
CA GLN A 79 2.79 5.28 9.93
C GLN A 79 1.81 4.13 9.68
N ARG A 80 1.67 3.20 10.65
CA ARG A 80 0.69 2.11 10.54
C ARG A 80 -0.75 2.63 10.57
N ALA A 81 -1.05 3.59 11.44
CA ALA A 81 -2.38 4.21 11.52
C ALA A 81 -2.73 4.99 10.24
N GLU A 82 -1.78 5.73 9.67
CA GLU A 82 -1.97 6.44 8.40
C GLU A 82 -2.19 5.45 7.24
N GLU A 83 -1.41 4.37 7.17
CA GLU A 83 -1.59 3.36 6.14
C GLU A 83 -2.96 2.68 6.26
N GLU A 84 -3.41 2.39 7.48
CA GLU A 84 -4.73 1.82 7.74
C GLU A 84 -5.85 2.79 7.35
N ALA A 85 -5.73 4.07 7.68
CA ALA A 85 -6.69 5.11 7.26
C ALA A 85 -6.79 5.18 5.73
N ARG A 86 -5.64 5.11 5.02
CA ARG A 86 -5.61 5.07 3.56
C ARG A 86 -6.28 3.83 3.00
N ARG A 87 -6.09 2.66 3.63
CA ARG A 87 -6.76 1.40 3.23
C ARG A 87 -8.27 1.47 3.50
N ALA A 88 -8.69 2.04 4.63
CA ALA A 88 -10.10 2.21 4.97
C ALA A 88 -10.81 3.18 4.02
N ALA A 89 -10.19 4.31 3.67
CA ALA A 89 -10.73 5.25 2.68
C ALA A 89 -10.90 4.60 1.30
N LYS A 90 -9.91 3.80 0.85
CA LYS A 90 -10.01 3.03 -0.40
C LYS A 90 -11.14 2.01 -0.38
N LYS A 91 -11.41 1.35 0.75
CA LYS A 91 -12.54 0.43 0.89
C LYS A 91 -13.87 1.19 0.81
N LYS A 92 -14.04 2.26 1.58
CA LYS A 92 -15.24 3.11 1.54
C LYS A 92 -15.56 3.63 0.14
N LYS A 93 -14.54 4.10 -0.60
CA LYS A 93 -14.71 4.57 -1.99
C LYS A 93 -15.17 3.45 -2.94
N LYS A 94 -14.67 2.22 -2.77
CA LYS A 94 -15.10 1.07 -3.57
C LYS A 94 -16.55 0.68 -3.25
N ASP A 95 -16.91 0.68 -1.97
CA ASP A 95 -18.26 0.33 -1.53
C ASP A 95 -19.28 1.37 -2.01
N GLU A 96 -18.94 2.66 -1.94
CA GLU A 96 -19.78 3.74 -2.48
C GLU A 96 -19.94 3.63 -4.01
N LYS A 97 -18.85 3.33 -4.74
CA LYS A 97 -18.93 3.10 -6.19
C LYS A 97 -19.81 1.89 -6.52
N ALA A 98 -19.70 0.80 -5.76
CA ALA A 98 -20.55 -0.38 -5.96
C ALA A 98 -22.03 -0.09 -5.68
N LYS A 99 -22.34 0.73 -4.66
CA LYS A 99 -23.69 1.20 -4.39
C LYS A 99 -24.25 2.03 -5.56
N LYS A 100 -23.47 3.01 -6.05
CA LYS A 100 -23.85 3.84 -7.20
C LYS A 100 -24.09 3.00 -8.47
N GLU A 101 -23.23 2.02 -8.75
CA GLU A 101 -23.41 1.11 -9.88
C GLU A 101 -24.66 0.25 -9.74
N ASN A 102 -24.97 -0.24 -8.54
CA ASN A 102 -26.19 -1.02 -8.29
C ASN A 102 -27.46 -0.17 -8.50
N VAL A 103 -27.46 1.09 -8.08
CA VAL A 103 -28.57 2.03 -8.33
C VAL A 103 -28.76 2.26 -9.82
N ALA A 104 -27.70 2.57 -10.55
CA ALA A 104 -27.76 2.78 -12.01
C ALA A 104 -28.27 1.52 -12.76
N ARG A 105 -27.88 0.32 -12.32
CA ARG A 105 -28.40 -0.93 -12.90
C ARG A 105 -29.89 -1.13 -12.60
N ALA A 106 -30.36 -0.75 -11.41
CA ALA A 106 -31.76 -0.85 -11.06
C ALA A 106 -32.61 0.14 -11.88
N GLU A 107 -32.11 1.36 -12.10
CA GLU A 107 -32.72 2.38 -12.94
C GLU A 107 -32.85 1.93 -14.40
N MET A 108 -31.74 1.47 -15.01
CA MET A 108 -31.76 0.91 -16.37
C MET A 108 -32.75 -0.25 -16.50
N LYS A 109 -32.88 -1.09 -15.47
CA LYS A 109 -33.85 -2.21 -15.47
C LYS A 109 -35.30 -1.68 -15.44
N LYS A 110 -35.58 -0.62 -14.67
CA LYS A 110 -36.89 0.03 -14.65
C LYS A 110 -37.21 0.66 -16.01
N GLU A 111 -36.28 1.40 -16.60
CA GLU A 111 -36.44 2.02 -17.92
C GLU A 111 -36.72 0.98 -19.02
N VAL A 112 -35.95 -0.12 -19.06
CA VAL A 112 -36.17 -1.21 -20.03
C VAL A 112 -37.55 -1.84 -19.83
N THR A 113 -37.99 -2.01 -18.58
CA THR A 113 -39.31 -2.56 -18.26
C THR A 113 -40.43 -1.61 -18.72
N LEU A 114 -40.28 -0.31 -18.47
CA LEU A 114 -41.22 0.71 -18.94
C LEU A 114 -41.28 0.79 -20.47
N HIS A 115 -40.14 0.72 -21.15
CA HIS A 115 -40.08 0.70 -22.60
C HIS A 115 -40.77 -0.55 -23.17
N ALA A 116 -40.54 -1.72 -22.57
CA ALA A 116 -41.22 -2.95 -22.96
C ALA A 116 -42.74 -2.86 -22.76
N ALA A 117 -43.19 -2.30 -21.63
CA ALA A 117 -44.61 -2.06 -21.38
C ALA A 117 -45.22 -1.11 -22.41
N ARG A 118 -44.52 -0.02 -22.76
CA ARG A 118 -44.95 0.92 -23.82
C ARG A 118 -45.14 0.21 -25.16
N MET A 119 -44.15 -0.57 -25.61
CA MET A 119 -44.27 -1.32 -26.88
C MET A 119 -45.44 -2.32 -26.86
N ILE A 120 -45.70 -2.98 -25.72
CA ILE A 120 -46.84 -3.90 -25.59
C ILE A 120 -48.17 -3.15 -25.68
N CYS A 121 -48.27 -1.95 -25.11
CA CYS A 121 -49.46 -1.12 -25.24
C CYS A 121 -49.69 -0.69 -26.70
N GLU A 122 -48.64 -0.23 -27.40
CA GLU A 122 -48.72 0.14 -28.82
C GLU A 122 -49.23 -1.04 -29.69
N ILE A 123 -48.67 -2.24 -29.51
CA ILE A 123 -49.10 -3.45 -30.23
C ILE A 123 -50.56 -3.80 -29.92
N LYS A 124 -51.00 -3.66 -28.66
CA LYS A 124 -52.38 -3.93 -28.26
C LYS A 124 -53.35 -2.94 -28.87
N ASP A 125 -52.97 -1.67 -28.93
CA ASP A 125 -53.79 -0.61 -29.50
C ASP A 125 -53.94 -0.79 -31.02
N GLU A 126 -52.86 -1.12 -31.73
CA GLU A 126 -52.91 -1.48 -33.16
C GLU A 126 -53.80 -2.70 -33.40
N TRP A 127 -53.63 -3.76 -32.60
CA TRP A 127 -54.47 -4.96 -32.70
C TRP A 127 -55.95 -4.66 -32.43
N LEU A 128 -56.24 -3.83 -31.42
CA LEU A 128 -57.61 -3.42 -31.09
C LEU A 128 -58.22 -2.56 -32.20
N GLN A 129 -57.44 -1.67 -32.82
CA GLN A 129 -57.87 -0.88 -33.97
C GLN A 129 -58.16 -1.77 -35.18
N GLN A 130 -57.28 -2.73 -35.49
CA GLN A 130 -57.47 -3.68 -36.57
C GLN A 130 -58.69 -4.58 -36.34
N TRP A 131 -58.89 -5.05 -35.11
CA TRP A 131 -60.06 -5.83 -34.72
C TRP A 131 -61.35 -5.01 -34.87
N LYS A 132 -61.38 -3.76 -34.39
CA LYS A 132 -62.53 -2.86 -34.57
C LYS A 132 -62.83 -2.64 -36.06
N ALA A 133 -61.82 -2.34 -36.87
CA ALA A 133 -61.98 -2.12 -38.31
C ALA A 133 -62.50 -3.37 -39.05
N THR A 134 -62.12 -4.56 -38.60
CA THR A 134 -62.51 -5.82 -39.25
C THR A 134 -63.87 -6.35 -38.76
N ALA A 135 -64.19 -6.16 -37.47
CA ALA A 135 -65.38 -6.75 -36.84
C ALA A 135 -66.63 -5.86 -36.87
N LEU A 136 -66.49 -4.53 -36.90
CA LEU A 136 -67.63 -3.60 -36.95
C LEU A 136 -68.30 -3.32 -38.32
N PRO A 137 -67.75 -3.63 -39.52
CA PRO A 137 -68.39 -3.27 -40.78
C PRO A 137 -69.76 -3.94 -41.06
N GLU A 138 -70.07 -5.09 -40.44
CA GLU A 138 -71.27 -5.87 -40.81
C GLU A 138 -72.54 -5.54 -40.00
N THR A 139 -72.46 -4.76 -38.92
CA THR A 139 -73.65 -4.45 -38.09
C THR A 139 -74.12 -3.00 -38.16
N ALA A 140 -73.29 -2.10 -38.71
CA ALA A 140 -73.68 -0.71 -38.97
C ALA A 140 -74.33 -0.51 -40.35
N GLY A 141 -74.40 -1.57 -41.16
CA GLY A 141 -75.21 -1.61 -42.38
C GLY A 141 -76.70 -1.74 -42.05
N GLU A 142 -77.41 -0.62 -42.07
CA GLU A 142 -78.83 -0.54 -42.43
C GLU A 142 -79.86 -1.08 -41.41
N ILE A 143 -79.81 -0.64 -40.15
CA ILE A 143 -81.04 -0.61 -39.33
C ILE A 143 -81.74 0.73 -39.59
N LYS A 144 -82.58 0.73 -40.62
CA LYS A 144 -83.59 1.76 -40.87
C LYS A 144 -84.42 2.00 -39.60
N ASP A 145 -84.60 3.26 -39.26
CA ASP A 145 -85.38 3.78 -38.14
C ASP A 145 -86.73 3.08 -37.95
N VAL A 146 -86.84 2.24 -36.91
CA VAL A 146 -88.15 1.85 -36.36
C VAL A 146 -88.25 2.38 -34.92
N LYS A 147 -88.84 3.55 -34.84
CA LYS A 147 -89.29 4.33 -33.69
C LYS A 147 -89.94 3.45 -32.59
N GLY A 148 -89.18 3.08 -31.55
CA GLY A 148 -89.70 2.32 -30.41
C GLY A 148 -88.97 2.62 -29.10
N LYS A 149 -89.56 3.49 -28.27
CA LYS A 149 -89.14 3.79 -26.89
C LYS A 149 -89.07 2.50 -26.06
N LYS A 150 -87.87 2.07 -25.65
CA LYS A 150 -87.68 1.31 -24.41
C LYS A 150 -86.51 1.89 -23.62
N VAL A 151 -86.89 2.49 -22.49
CA VAL A 151 -86.00 2.97 -21.43
C VAL A 151 -85.34 1.73 -20.81
N VAL A 152 -84.06 1.51 -21.12
CA VAL A 152 -83.23 0.52 -20.43
C VAL A 152 -82.36 1.28 -19.44
N LYS A 153 -82.64 1.05 -18.15
CA LYS A 153 -81.81 1.49 -17.02
C LYS A 153 -80.45 0.80 -17.14
N VAL A 154 -79.41 1.56 -17.47
CA VAL A 154 -78.02 1.12 -17.32
C VAL A 154 -77.64 1.35 -15.86
N ILE A 155 -77.40 0.25 -15.14
CA ILE A 155 -76.85 0.26 -13.78
C ILE A 155 -75.35 0.47 -13.95
N SER A 156 -74.87 1.69 -13.70
CA SER A 156 -73.45 1.99 -13.55
C SER A 156 -72.96 1.37 -12.25
N VAL A 157 -72.14 0.33 -12.33
CA VAL A 157 -71.34 -0.15 -11.20
C VAL A 157 -70.09 0.72 -11.17
N GLU A 158 -70.04 1.59 -10.16
CA GLU A 158 -68.85 2.35 -9.76
C GLU A 158 -67.77 1.37 -9.34
N ASP A 159 -66.74 1.18 -10.18
CA ASP A 159 -65.54 0.43 -9.82
C ASP A 159 -64.58 1.37 -9.09
N GLU A 160 -64.81 1.43 -7.79
CA GLU A 160 -63.89 1.62 -6.67
C GLU A 160 -62.45 2.05 -7.05
N GLY A 161 -62.18 3.35 -6.85
CA GLY A 161 -60.84 3.92 -6.88
C GLY A 161 -59.98 3.32 -5.76
N SER A 162 -59.04 2.45 -6.11
CA SER A 162 -58.01 2.03 -5.17
C SER A 162 -56.91 3.09 -5.12
N ASP A 163 -56.99 3.95 -4.10
CA ASP A 163 -55.89 4.80 -3.64
C ASP A 163 -54.69 3.92 -3.22
N TYR A 164 -53.82 3.60 -4.16
CA TYR A 164 -52.53 2.98 -3.88
C TYR A 164 -51.47 4.06 -3.65
N ASN A 165 -51.71 4.90 -2.63
CA ASN A 165 -50.72 5.84 -2.13
C ASN A 165 -50.17 5.31 -0.80
N THR A 166 -49.45 4.19 -0.86
CA THR A 166 -48.60 3.76 0.25
C THR A 166 -47.22 4.36 0.02
N GLU A 167 -47.09 5.62 0.43
CA GLU A 167 -45.83 6.31 0.68
C GLU A 167 -45.18 5.72 1.96
N GLY A 168 -44.93 4.41 1.91
CA GLY A 168 -44.32 3.63 2.97
C GLY A 168 -42.82 3.85 2.93
N SER A 169 -42.36 4.83 3.71
CA SER A 169 -40.95 5.11 4.04
C SER A 169 -40.04 3.88 3.94
N GLU A 170 -39.24 3.81 2.87
CA GLU A 170 -38.30 2.71 2.56
C GLU A 170 -37.10 2.62 3.52
N THR A 171 -37.03 3.47 4.55
CA THR A 171 -35.93 3.49 5.52
C THR A 171 -36.11 2.46 6.65
N SER A 172 -37.33 1.99 6.94
CA SER A 172 -37.58 1.06 8.06
C SER A 172 -37.28 -0.41 7.75
N VAL A 173 -37.42 -0.84 6.49
CA VAL A 173 -37.24 -2.24 6.09
C VAL A 173 -35.80 -2.72 6.30
N THR A 174 -34.81 -1.84 6.11
CA THR A 174 -33.41 -2.21 6.32
C THR A 174 -33.04 -2.33 7.80
N GLN A 175 -33.68 -1.57 8.68
CA GLN A 175 -33.49 -1.65 10.13
C GLN A 175 -34.14 -2.91 10.70
N GLU A 176 -35.36 -3.23 10.26
CA GLU A 176 -36.09 -4.43 10.70
C GLU A 176 -35.40 -5.74 10.29
N LEU A 177 -34.81 -5.79 9.08
CA LEU A 177 -33.99 -6.92 8.64
C LEU A 177 -32.70 -7.05 9.47
N SER A 178 -32.12 -5.93 9.94
CA SER A 178 -30.93 -5.97 10.78
C SER A 178 -31.23 -6.53 12.18
N GLU A 179 -32.37 -6.15 12.77
CA GLU A 179 -32.82 -6.70 14.06
C GLU A 179 -33.21 -8.17 13.96
N LYS A 180 -33.94 -8.56 12.90
CA LYS A 180 -34.29 -9.98 12.65
C LYS A 180 -33.06 -10.85 12.41
N THR A 181 -32.02 -10.32 11.74
CA THR A 181 -30.77 -11.06 11.51
C THR A 181 -29.92 -11.14 12.79
N GLY A 182 -29.96 -10.14 13.67
CA GLY A 182 -29.29 -10.17 14.97
C GLY A 182 -29.78 -11.29 15.91
N ARG A 183 -31.07 -11.65 15.82
CA ARG A 183 -31.64 -12.81 16.55
C ARG A 183 -31.30 -14.18 15.94
N LEU A 184 -30.79 -14.23 14.70
CA LEU A 184 -30.34 -15.46 14.05
C LEU A 184 -28.87 -15.80 14.35
N CYS A 185 -28.20 -15.02 15.20
CA CYS A 185 -26.90 -15.39 15.77
C CYS A 185 -27.09 -16.63 16.66
N LEU A 186 -26.97 -17.81 16.06
CA LEU A 186 -26.89 -19.11 16.71
C LEU A 186 -25.66 -19.12 17.64
N SER A 187 -25.80 -18.58 18.86
CA SER A 187 -24.83 -18.67 19.94
C SER A 187 -24.75 -20.08 20.53
N GLU A 188 -25.67 -20.97 20.15
CA GLU A 188 -25.75 -22.34 20.63
C GLU A 188 -25.02 -23.30 19.69
N LYS A 189 -23.69 -23.32 19.80
CA LYS A 189 -22.92 -24.46 19.33
C LYS A 189 -23.19 -25.62 20.27
N ARG A 190 -24.04 -26.56 19.83
CA ARG A 190 -24.16 -27.89 20.44
C ARG A 190 -22.75 -28.44 20.66
N LYS A 191 -22.44 -28.79 21.92
CA LYS A 191 -21.24 -29.55 22.25
C LYS A 191 -21.38 -30.90 21.53
N ARG A 192 -20.52 -31.16 20.56
CA ARG A 192 -20.30 -32.54 20.11
C ARG A 192 -19.59 -33.21 21.28
N GLU A 193 -20.21 -34.26 21.80
CA GLU A 193 -19.61 -35.15 22.78
C GLU A 193 -18.28 -35.65 22.23
N GLU A 194 -17.27 -35.53 23.06
CA GLU A 194 -15.93 -36.04 22.86
C GLU A 194 -16.03 -37.57 22.96
N ASP A 195 -15.45 -38.27 21.99
CA ASP A 195 -15.25 -39.73 21.97
C ASP A 195 -16.34 -40.61 21.33
N VAL A 196 -16.63 -40.37 20.04
CA VAL A 196 -17.02 -41.47 19.13
C VAL A 196 -15.77 -41.86 18.34
N LYS A 197 -15.17 -43.00 18.69
CA LYS A 197 -14.14 -43.67 17.88
C LYS A 197 -14.75 -44.02 16.53
N MET A 198 -14.48 -43.19 15.53
CA MET A 198 -14.83 -43.48 14.15
C MET A 198 -13.74 -44.41 13.60
N GLU A 199 -13.95 -45.71 13.78
CA GLU A 199 -13.10 -46.74 13.19
C GLU A 199 -13.21 -46.69 11.66
N ASP A 200 -12.03 -46.63 11.04
CA ASP A 200 -11.69 -47.12 9.70
C ASP A 200 -12.54 -46.62 8.52
N SER A 201 -12.64 -45.30 8.36
CA SER A 201 -13.02 -44.73 7.06
C SER A 201 -11.82 -44.73 6.11
N PRO A 202 -11.90 -45.39 4.94
CA PRO A 202 -10.76 -45.51 4.03
C PRO A 202 -10.29 -44.13 3.56
N PRO A 203 -8.97 -43.91 3.45
CA PRO A 203 -8.42 -42.63 3.03
C PRO A 203 -8.91 -42.32 1.62
N MET A 204 -9.70 -41.27 1.51
CA MET A 204 -10.22 -40.79 0.23
C MET A 204 -9.03 -40.35 -0.64
N GLU A 205 -8.73 -41.12 -1.69
CA GLU A 205 -7.65 -40.86 -2.64
C GLU A 205 -7.85 -39.49 -3.29
N LEU A 206 -7.01 -38.53 -2.90
CA LEU A 206 -6.96 -37.24 -3.56
C LEU A 206 -6.16 -37.38 -4.87
N PRO A 207 -6.70 -36.90 -6.01
CA PRO A 207 -6.01 -37.01 -7.30
C PRO A 207 -4.67 -36.27 -7.27
N ALA A 208 -3.64 -36.95 -7.77
CA ALA A 208 -2.26 -36.46 -7.80
C ALA A 208 -2.14 -35.10 -8.50
N LYS A 209 -1.54 -34.13 -7.79
CA LYS A 209 -1.23 -32.79 -8.31
C LYS A 209 -0.35 -32.90 -9.55
N ARG A 210 -0.92 -32.60 -10.72
CA ARG A 210 -0.16 -32.42 -11.96
C ARG A 210 0.82 -31.26 -11.81
N THR A 211 2.10 -31.59 -11.89
CA THR A 211 3.21 -30.66 -12.10
C THR A 211 3.06 -29.98 -13.46
N LEU A 212 3.06 -28.64 -13.45
CA LEU A 212 3.04 -27.81 -14.65
C LEU A 212 4.42 -27.88 -15.33
N GLY A 213 4.57 -28.83 -16.26
CA GLY A 213 5.74 -28.91 -17.14
C GLY A 213 5.79 -27.69 -18.06
N ARG A 214 6.77 -26.81 -17.85
CA ARG A 214 7.18 -25.82 -18.85
C ARG A 214 7.97 -26.54 -19.93
N LEU A 215 7.37 -26.75 -21.09
CA LEU A 215 8.12 -26.91 -22.35
C LEU A 215 7.63 -25.86 -23.32
N GLY A 216 8.56 -25.04 -23.81
CA GLY A 216 8.29 -23.85 -24.59
C GLY A 216 7.84 -24.19 -26.01
N LEU A 217 6.79 -23.51 -26.45
CA LEU A 217 6.55 -23.17 -27.84
C LEU A 217 5.99 -21.75 -27.86
N LYS A 218 6.67 -20.87 -28.59
CA LYS A 218 6.14 -19.55 -28.96
C LYS A 218 4.91 -19.75 -29.85
N PRO A 219 3.85 -18.95 -29.71
CA PRO A 219 2.95 -18.68 -30.81
C PRO A 219 3.26 -17.28 -31.36
N ASP A 220 3.57 -17.33 -32.65
CA ASP A 220 3.55 -16.24 -33.61
C ASP A 220 2.23 -15.47 -33.56
N ILE A 221 2.32 -14.16 -33.77
CA ILE A 221 1.16 -13.27 -33.89
C ILE A 221 0.59 -13.46 -35.30
N PRO A 222 -0.71 -13.78 -35.45
CA PRO A 222 -1.55 -12.78 -36.11
C PRO A 222 -3.02 -12.70 -35.64
N ASN A 223 -3.54 -11.48 -35.76
CA ASN A 223 -4.94 -11.09 -35.98
C ASN A 223 -5.96 -11.10 -34.84
N THR A 224 -6.30 -9.87 -34.42
CA THR A 224 -7.66 -9.29 -34.55
C THR A 224 -8.81 -10.29 -34.70
N ARG A 225 -9.32 -10.78 -33.55
CA ARG A 225 -10.71 -11.26 -33.48
C ARG A 225 -11.34 -10.92 -32.14
N LEU A 226 -12.26 -9.97 -32.20
CA LEU A 226 -13.25 -9.63 -31.20
C LEU A 226 -13.88 -10.88 -30.58
N LEU A 227 -13.58 -11.17 -29.31
CA LEU A 227 -14.45 -11.98 -28.47
C LEU A 227 -14.68 -11.30 -27.13
N ARG A 228 -15.86 -10.68 -27.07
CA ARG A 228 -16.61 -10.23 -25.90
C ARG A 228 -16.84 -11.41 -24.95
N SER A 229 -15.93 -11.66 -24.01
CA SER A 229 -16.16 -12.64 -22.94
C SER A 229 -17.05 -12.04 -21.86
N LYS A 230 -18.33 -12.39 -21.90
CA LYS A 230 -19.26 -12.27 -20.78
C LYS A 230 -18.82 -13.23 -19.67
N SER A 231 -18.27 -12.72 -18.57
CA SER A 231 -18.23 -13.47 -17.32
C SER A 231 -19.57 -13.30 -16.59
N LYS A 232 -20.43 -14.32 -16.73
CA LYS A 232 -21.63 -14.47 -15.90
C LYS A 232 -21.23 -14.53 -14.43
N ALA A 233 -21.82 -13.65 -13.65
CA ALA A 233 -22.02 -13.84 -12.23
C ALA A 233 -22.91 -15.08 -11.99
N LYS A 234 -22.46 -15.97 -11.10
CA LYS A 234 -23.28 -16.71 -10.12
C LYS A 234 -22.35 -17.61 -9.30
N GLY A 235 -22.27 -17.35 -8.00
CA GLY A 235 -21.50 -18.19 -7.09
C GLY A 235 -21.11 -17.45 -5.82
N GLN A 236 -22.09 -17.13 -4.98
CA GLN A 236 -21.85 -16.95 -3.55
C GLN A 236 -21.17 -18.22 -3.03
N ARG A 237 -19.87 -18.16 -2.76
CA ARG A 237 -19.19 -19.12 -1.91
C ARG A 237 -18.41 -18.34 -0.86
N LEU A 238 -19.01 -18.34 0.32
CA LEU A 238 -18.40 -18.53 1.63
C LEU A 238 -17.11 -17.75 1.90
N VAL A 239 -17.29 -16.74 2.74
CA VAL A 239 -16.33 -16.26 3.73
C VAL A 239 -15.50 -17.44 4.23
N ILE A 240 -14.22 -17.45 3.90
CA ILE A 240 -13.23 -18.29 4.56
C ILE A 240 -13.12 -17.74 5.98
N PRO A 241 -13.56 -18.47 7.03
CA PRO A 241 -13.33 -18.04 8.39
C PRO A 241 -11.82 -18.16 8.65
N ALA A 242 -11.25 -17.07 9.16
CA ALA A 242 -9.92 -17.04 9.72
C ALA A 242 -9.78 -18.21 10.71
N LYS A 243 -8.88 -19.15 10.41
CA LYS A 243 -8.59 -20.28 11.30
C LYS A 243 -7.99 -19.73 12.59
N ILE A 244 -8.73 -19.96 13.67
CA ILE A 244 -8.26 -19.95 15.04
C ILE A 244 -7.04 -20.88 15.11
N ARG A 245 -5.92 -20.32 15.56
CA ARG A 245 -4.67 -21.02 15.82
C ARG A 245 -4.86 -22.01 16.97
N THR A 246 -4.64 -23.28 16.70
CA THR A 246 -4.38 -24.31 17.72
C THR A 246 -3.01 -24.06 18.36
N PRO A 247 -2.83 -24.25 19.69
CA PRO A 247 -1.54 -24.17 20.34
C PRO A 247 -0.78 -25.49 20.14
N VAL A 248 -0.29 -25.73 18.92
CA VAL A 248 0.66 -26.81 18.66
C VAL A 248 2.05 -26.25 18.92
N LYS A 249 2.63 -26.65 20.06
CA LYS A 249 4.05 -26.46 20.42
C LYS A 249 4.93 -27.22 19.41
N THR A 250 5.13 -26.63 18.23
CA THR A 250 6.28 -26.97 17.40
C THR A 250 7.36 -25.93 17.69
N PRO A 251 8.56 -26.32 18.15
CA PRO A 251 9.63 -25.38 18.41
C PRO A 251 10.12 -24.79 17.08
N LEU A 252 9.53 -23.65 16.72
CA LEU A 252 9.96 -22.80 15.61
C LEU A 252 11.20 -21.96 15.99
N SER A 253 12.09 -22.53 16.79
CA SER A 253 13.34 -21.91 17.23
C SER A 253 14.49 -22.64 16.54
N LYS A 254 14.81 -22.23 15.30
CA LYS A 254 16.14 -22.41 14.64
C LYS A 254 16.17 -22.06 13.16
N MET A 255 15.09 -21.57 12.56
CA MET A 255 15.15 -21.10 11.17
C MET A 255 15.55 -19.62 11.08
N ASN A 256 16.66 -19.27 11.74
CA ASN A 256 17.49 -18.14 11.35
C ASN A 256 18.16 -18.50 10.02
N LYS A 257 17.38 -18.52 8.94
CA LYS A 257 17.94 -18.35 7.61
C LYS A 257 18.44 -16.91 7.60
N SER A 258 19.71 -16.75 7.95
CA SER A 258 20.46 -15.56 7.62
C SER A 258 20.08 -15.23 6.18
N LYS A 259 19.55 -14.03 5.98
CA LYS A 259 19.42 -13.45 4.65
C LYS A 259 20.86 -13.43 4.14
N LYS A 260 21.30 -14.50 3.47
CA LYS A 260 22.41 -14.45 2.54
C LYS A 260 21.95 -13.41 1.55
N THR A 261 22.39 -12.18 1.78
CA THR A 261 22.55 -11.18 0.74
C THR A 261 23.11 -11.96 -0.46
N PRO A 262 22.40 -12.00 -1.59
CA PRO A 262 22.90 -12.71 -2.75
C PRO A 262 24.34 -12.22 -2.97
N PRO A 263 25.30 -13.16 -3.08
CA PRO A 263 26.71 -12.80 -3.19
C PRO A 263 26.82 -11.80 -4.33
N THR A 264 27.53 -10.70 -4.05
CA THR A 264 27.77 -9.49 -4.85
C THR A 264 28.05 -9.79 -6.32
N GLY A 265 27.01 -10.17 -7.05
CA GLY A 265 27.11 -10.78 -8.36
C GLY A 265 25.90 -10.36 -9.16
N ARG A 266 26.11 -9.39 -10.04
CA ARG A 266 25.18 -8.85 -11.04
C ARG A 266 23.71 -8.88 -10.62
N LEU A 267 23.26 -7.79 -9.99
CA LEU A 267 21.85 -7.48 -9.87
C LEU A 267 21.18 -7.71 -11.23
N THR A 268 20.17 -8.57 -11.28
CA THR A 268 19.34 -8.73 -12.49
C THR A 268 18.76 -7.38 -12.88
N SER A 269 18.57 -7.12 -14.17
CA SER A 269 18.02 -5.84 -14.67
C SER A 269 16.75 -5.40 -13.90
N ALA A 270 15.86 -6.35 -13.59
CA ALA A 270 14.68 -6.10 -12.77
C ALA A 270 15.00 -5.68 -11.31
N SER A 271 15.96 -6.34 -10.66
CA SER A 271 16.37 -5.98 -9.29
C SER A 271 17.07 -4.61 -9.24
N LYS A 272 17.81 -4.25 -10.30
CA LYS A 272 18.44 -2.94 -10.45
C LYS A 272 17.41 -1.83 -10.65
N ALA A 273 16.39 -2.06 -11.48
CA ALA A 273 15.28 -1.13 -11.66
C ALA A 273 14.53 -0.88 -10.34
N LEU A 274 14.28 -1.94 -9.55
CA LEU A 274 13.67 -1.81 -8.22
C LEU A 274 14.58 -1.06 -7.22
N ALA A 275 15.89 -1.29 -7.26
CA ALA A 275 16.83 -0.56 -6.41
C ALA A 275 16.88 0.93 -6.78
N ARG A 276 16.89 1.25 -8.08
CA ARG A 276 16.80 2.63 -8.60
C ARG A 276 15.51 3.31 -8.15
N LEU A 277 14.36 2.64 -8.28
CA LEU A 277 13.07 3.19 -7.85
C LEU A 277 13.07 3.53 -6.36
N ARG A 278 13.56 2.63 -5.50
CA ARG A 278 13.64 2.88 -4.05
C ARG A 278 14.57 4.03 -3.70
N PHE A 279 15.66 4.18 -4.46
CA PHE A 279 16.58 5.29 -4.30
C PHE A 279 15.94 6.62 -4.72
N CYS A 280 15.27 6.66 -5.88
CA CYS A 280 14.49 7.83 -6.30
C CYS A 280 13.46 8.23 -5.22
N ASP A 281 12.71 7.27 -4.69
CA ASP A 281 11.73 7.52 -3.61
C ASP A 281 12.38 8.12 -2.35
N ALA A 282 13.59 7.66 -1.98
CA ALA A 282 14.33 8.20 -0.84
C ALA A 282 14.77 9.65 -1.10
N VAL A 283 15.30 9.92 -2.29
CA VAL A 283 15.75 11.26 -2.69
C VAL A 283 14.58 12.24 -2.82
N ILE A 284 13.46 11.80 -3.39
CA ILE A 284 12.23 12.62 -3.46
C ILE A 284 11.76 13.00 -2.05
N LYS A 285 11.83 12.08 -1.07
CA LYS A 285 11.45 12.36 0.32
C LYS A 285 12.37 13.35 1.03
N GLU A 286 13.65 13.38 0.68
CA GLU A 286 14.61 14.35 1.19
C GLU A 286 14.36 15.74 0.60
N ILE A 287 14.06 15.79 -0.70
CA ILE A 287 14.00 17.04 -1.47
C ILE A 287 12.61 17.70 -1.46
N LYS A 288 11.52 16.94 -1.22
CA LYS A 288 10.14 17.46 -1.24
C LYS A 288 9.89 18.64 -0.29
N ASP A 289 10.61 18.67 0.83
CA ASP A 289 10.44 19.65 1.90
C ASP A 289 11.39 20.85 1.70
N CYS A 290 12.25 20.83 0.67
CA CYS A 290 13.09 21.96 0.29
C CYS A 290 12.28 23.12 -0.29
N ASN A 291 12.76 24.33 -0.01
CA ASN A 291 12.23 25.56 -0.59
C ASN A 291 12.67 25.71 -2.05
N ALA A 292 11.97 26.56 -2.82
CA ALA A 292 12.28 26.77 -4.24
C ALA A 292 13.71 27.28 -4.47
N GLU A 293 14.23 28.11 -3.57
CA GLU A 293 15.59 28.64 -3.64
C GLU A 293 16.66 27.55 -3.41
N GLU A 294 16.41 26.62 -2.49
CA GLU A 294 17.30 25.49 -2.21
C GLU A 294 17.32 24.50 -3.36
N LEU A 295 16.15 24.22 -3.95
CA LEU A 295 16.03 23.44 -5.18
C LEU A 295 16.85 24.08 -6.31
N GLN A 296 16.70 25.39 -6.52
CA GLN A 296 17.44 26.09 -7.57
C GLN A 296 18.96 26.07 -7.32
N ARG A 297 19.40 26.15 -6.05
CA ARG A 297 20.81 25.99 -5.67
C ARG A 297 21.33 24.59 -6.02
N MET A 298 20.62 23.53 -5.64
CA MET A 298 20.99 22.15 -5.99
C MET A 298 21.03 21.93 -7.51
N TYR A 299 20.13 22.55 -8.27
CA TYR A 299 20.12 22.52 -9.73
C TYR A 299 21.37 23.17 -10.33
N ARG A 300 21.79 24.33 -9.82
CA ARG A 300 23.01 25.01 -10.25
C ARG A 300 24.27 24.18 -9.94
N GLU A 301 24.30 23.54 -8.77
CA GLU A 301 25.40 22.66 -8.36
C GLU A 301 25.49 21.39 -9.22
N GLU A 302 24.35 20.85 -9.66
CA GLU A 302 24.29 19.67 -10.51
C GLU A 302 24.33 19.98 -12.03
N GLY A 303 24.30 21.27 -12.41
CA GLY A 303 24.36 21.72 -13.81
C GLY A 303 23.06 21.55 -14.59
N LEU A 304 21.91 21.49 -13.90
CA LEU A 304 20.59 21.28 -14.49
C LEU A 304 19.81 22.60 -14.61
N HIS A 305 18.92 22.69 -15.60
CA HIS A 305 18.00 23.83 -15.76
C HIS A 305 16.73 23.63 -14.91
N TYR A 306 16.28 24.68 -14.22
CA TYR A 306 15.12 24.62 -13.33
C TYR A 306 13.83 24.97 -14.09
N ASP A 307 12.95 23.98 -14.29
CA ASP A 307 11.66 24.12 -15.00
C ASP A 307 10.47 23.87 -14.05
N GLY A 308 10.46 24.58 -12.91
CA GLY A 308 9.39 24.47 -11.91
C GLY A 308 9.63 23.42 -10.82
N LYS A 309 8.84 23.51 -9.74
CA LYS A 309 9.14 22.78 -8.48
C LYS A 309 9.00 21.26 -8.61
N LEU A 310 7.96 20.78 -9.28
CA LEU A 310 7.70 19.34 -9.39
C LEU A 310 8.70 18.66 -10.33
N ASP A 311 8.91 19.23 -11.51
CA ASP A 311 9.88 18.71 -12.47
C ASP A 311 11.31 18.79 -11.91
N ALA A 312 11.61 19.82 -11.11
CA ALA A 312 12.86 19.90 -10.37
C ALA A 312 13.08 18.70 -9.43
N ILE A 313 12.05 18.28 -8.69
CA ILE A 313 12.18 17.15 -7.77
C ILE A 313 12.44 15.84 -8.54
N PHE A 314 11.69 15.61 -9.63
CA PHE A 314 11.83 14.38 -10.41
C PHE A 314 13.16 14.30 -11.15
N CYS A 315 13.55 15.34 -11.89
CA CYS A 315 14.80 15.35 -12.65
C CYS A 315 16.03 15.25 -11.74
N LEU A 316 16.04 15.92 -10.58
CA LEU A 316 17.14 15.82 -9.61
C LEU A 316 17.23 14.41 -9.01
N SER A 317 16.10 13.81 -8.66
CA SER A 317 16.07 12.43 -8.14
C SER A 317 16.58 11.41 -9.15
N GLU A 318 16.21 11.58 -10.42
CA GLU A 318 16.66 10.71 -11.49
C GLU A 318 18.16 10.92 -11.78
N HIS A 319 18.64 12.17 -11.82
CA HIS A 319 20.05 12.49 -12.04
C HIS A 319 20.94 11.91 -10.94
N ARG A 320 20.55 12.04 -9.66
CA ARG A 320 21.26 11.39 -8.54
C ARG A 320 21.22 9.87 -8.65
N ALA A 321 20.09 9.28 -9.06
CA ALA A 321 19.99 7.85 -9.28
C ALA A 321 20.89 7.36 -10.41
N GLN A 322 21.00 8.13 -11.50
CA GLN A 322 21.90 7.85 -12.62
C GLN A 322 23.37 7.90 -12.18
N ARG A 323 23.77 8.90 -11.38
CA ARG A 323 25.12 8.95 -10.77
C ARG A 323 25.39 7.78 -9.84
N HIS A 324 24.43 7.43 -8.98
CA HIS A 324 24.60 6.38 -7.97
C HIS A 324 24.69 4.97 -8.57
N PHE A 325 23.84 4.64 -9.55
CA PHE A 325 23.79 3.31 -10.15
C PHE A 325 24.67 3.14 -11.39
N GLY A 326 25.31 4.23 -11.83
CA GLY A 326 26.04 4.33 -13.09
C GLY A 326 25.09 4.47 -14.29
N ARG A 327 25.58 5.11 -15.36
CA ARG A 327 24.87 5.22 -16.64
C ARG A 327 24.91 3.87 -17.36
N ASP A 328 24.08 2.93 -16.90
CA ASP A 328 24.04 1.53 -17.39
C ASP A 328 23.63 1.34 -18.85
N GLY A 329 23.30 2.43 -19.53
CA GLY A 329 22.91 2.44 -20.93
C GLY A 329 24.03 2.83 -21.89
N GLU A 330 25.20 3.25 -21.40
CA GLU A 330 26.38 3.33 -22.26
C GLU A 330 26.94 1.92 -22.38
N VAL A 331 26.19 1.09 -23.12
CA VAL A 331 26.77 0.00 -23.89
C VAL A 331 27.91 0.68 -24.64
N LYS A 332 29.16 0.53 -24.15
CA LYS A 332 30.33 0.71 -25.00
C LYS A 332 29.93 0.00 -26.26
N ALA A 333 29.71 0.74 -27.34
CA ALA A 333 29.49 0.18 -28.64
C ALA A 333 30.60 -0.85 -28.76
N ILE A 334 30.24 -2.12 -28.64
CA ILE A 334 31.08 -3.18 -29.15
C ILE A 334 31.16 -2.75 -30.61
N ASP A 335 32.34 -2.35 -31.05
CA ASP A 335 32.61 -2.08 -32.46
C ASP A 335 32.16 -3.33 -33.22
N VAL A 336 30.88 -3.35 -33.60
CA VAL A 336 30.35 -4.31 -34.53
C VAL A 336 30.90 -3.78 -35.85
N PRO A 337 31.88 -4.49 -36.46
CA PRO A 337 32.45 -4.04 -37.72
C PRO A 337 31.30 -3.79 -38.70
N PRO A 338 31.34 -2.68 -39.45
CA PRO A 338 30.25 -2.29 -40.33
C PRO A 338 29.95 -3.46 -41.27
N ILE A 339 28.75 -4.01 -41.13
CA ILE A 339 28.19 -4.92 -42.14
C ILE A 339 27.81 -4.00 -43.28
N ASP A 340 28.59 -4.09 -44.34
CA ASP A 340 28.43 -3.41 -45.62
C ASP A 340 27.08 -3.82 -46.23
N LEU A 341 26.02 -3.10 -45.85
CA LEU A 341 24.71 -3.21 -46.47
C LEU A 341 24.79 -2.39 -47.76
N GLY A 342 25.03 -3.11 -48.85
CA GLY A 342 25.18 -2.61 -50.20
C GLY A 342 24.17 -1.51 -50.53
N SER A 343 24.73 -0.38 -50.93
CA SER A 343 24.09 0.76 -51.55
C SER A 343 23.24 0.30 -52.74
N THR A 344 21.91 0.25 -52.56
CA THR A 344 20.98 0.35 -53.69
C THR A 344 20.89 1.81 -54.07
N GLU A 345 21.64 2.19 -55.08
CA GLU A 345 21.51 3.44 -55.82
C GLU A 345 20.08 3.50 -56.40
N VAL A 346 19.27 4.42 -55.88
CA VAL A 346 18.04 4.86 -56.53
C VAL A 346 18.38 6.20 -57.17
N GLU A 347 18.57 6.18 -58.49
CA GLU A 347 18.65 7.40 -59.29
C GLU A 347 17.33 8.18 -59.17
N GLU A 348 17.42 9.35 -58.54
CA GLU A 348 16.34 10.34 -58.52
C GLU A 348 16.46 11.21 -59.77
N SER A 349 15.52 11.01 -60.70
CA SER A 349 15.37 11.80 -61.91
C SER A 349 14.76 13.16 -61.57
N VAL A 350 15.61 14.20 -61.53
CA VAL A 350 15.18 15.60 -61.46
C VAL A 350 14.69 16.03 -62.84
N GLY A 351 13.37 15.93 -63.04
CA GLY A 351 12.65 16.60 -64.12
C GLY A 351 12.52 18.09 -63.81
N THR A 352 13.10 18.90 -64.69
CA THR A 352 12.97 20.36 -64.74
C THR A 352 11.72 20.70 -65.52
N GLU A 353 10.78 21.48 -64.98
CA GLU A 353 9.84 22.32 -65.75
C GLU A 353 9.03 23.22 -64.82
N GLY A 354 9.07 24.54 -65.07
CA GLY A 354 8.21 25.55 -64.44
C GLY A 354 8.93 26.83 -64.05
#